data_AF-A0A7C2PIX7-F1
#
_entry.id   AF-A0A7C2PIX7-F1
#
_cell.length_a   1.000
_cell.length_b   1.000
_cell.length_c   1.000
_cell.angle_alpha   90.00
_cell.angle_beta   90.00
_cell.angle_gamma   90.00
#
_symmetry.space_group_name_H-M   'P 1'
#
loop_
_entity.id
_entity.type
_entity.pdbx_description
1 polymer ?
#
loop_
_entity_poly.entity_id
_entity_poly.type
_entity_poly.pdbx_seq_one_letter_code
_entity_poly.pdbx_strand_id
1 'polypeptide(L)'
;MTLEEALIAALAAGDRSRAIEIATELHARGIDVQAIEAALAAQPQLEEQLWATLNEVIPISRRALKRRAIRAAEERDWGNWEEGRRR
;
A
#
# COMPACT_ATOMS: atom_id res chain seq x y z
N MET A 1 1.32 0.62 15.23
CA MET A 1 0.29 0.43 14.21
C MET A 1 0.75 1.15 12.96
N THR A 2 1.00 0.42 11.88
CA THR A 2 1.36 0.99 10.58
C THR A 2 0.13 1.61 9.90
N LEU A 3 0.33 2.38 8.83
CA LEU A 3 -0.79 2.93 8.06
C LEU A 3 -1.58 1.81 7.36
N GLU A 4 -0.90 0.75 6.94
CA GLU A 4 -1.50 -0.45 6.35
C GLU A 4 -2.42 -1.17 7.34
N GLU A 5 -1.96 -1.37 8.58
CA GLU A 5 -2.79 -1.92 9.65
C GLU A 5 -3.97 -1.00 9.99
N ALA A 6 -3.72 0.32 10.01
CA ALA A 6 -4.76 1.32 10.26
C ALA A 6 -5.84 1.33 9.17
N LEU A 7 -5.47 1.09 7.92
CA LEU A 7 -6.41 0.97 6.80
C LEU A 7 -7.33 -0.23 7.01
N ILE A 8 -6.77 -1.41 7.32
CA ILE A 8 -7.56 -2.62 7.58
C ILE A 8 -8.46 -2.42 8.81
N ALA A 9 -7.96 -1.77 9.86
CA ALA A 9 -8.77 -1.45 11.05
C ALA A 9 -9.92 -0.50 10.73
N ALA A 10 -9.71 0.53 9.90
CA ALA A 10 -10.76 1.44 9.47
C ALA A 10 -11.83 0.73 8.62
N LEU A 11 -11.42 -0.16 7.72
CA LEU A 11 -12.32 -1.01 6.94
C LEU A 11 -13.15 -1.93 7.84
N ALA A 12 -12.50 -2.58 8.83
CA ALA A 12 -13.17 -3.43 9.80
C ALA A 12 -14.19 -2.66 10.65
N ALA A 13 -13.91 -1.40 10.97
CA ALA A 13 -14.82 -0.52 11.68
C ALA A 13 -15.96 0.06 10.81
N GLY A 14 -15.93 -0.17 9.48
CA GLY A 14 -16.86 0.43 8.53
C GLY A 14 -16.66 1.93 8.32
N ASP A 15 -15.54 2.50 8.79
CA ASP A 15 -15.23 3.92 8.66
C ASP A 15 -14.59 4.20 7.30
N ARG A 16 -15.45 4.37 6.30
CA ARG A 16 -15.05 4.59 4.91
C ARG A 16 -14.27 5.89 4.73
N SER A 17 -14.68 6.97 5.38
CA SER A 17 -14.00 8.27 5.28
C SER A 17 -12.56 8.13 5.77
N ARG A 18 -12.38 7.49 6.92
CA ARG A 18 -11.05 7.25 7.47
C ARG A 18 -10.21 6.31 6.61
N ALA A 19 -10.81 5.27 6.03
CA ALA A 19 -10.13 4.37 5.12
C ALA A 19 -9.62 5.10 3.86
N ILE A 20 -10.40 6.02 3.30
CA ILE A 20 -10.01 6.83 2.13
C ILE A 20 -8.84 7.77 2.47
N GLU A 21 -8.88 8.43 3.64
CA GLU A 21 -7.78 9.29 4.10
C GLU A 21 -6.47 8.50 4.20
N ILE A 22 -6.50 7.34 4.86
CA ILE A 22 -5.34 6.49 5.05
C ILE A 22 -4.83 5.95 3.71
N ALA A 23 -5.73 5.52 2.82
CA ALA A 23 -5.37 5.07 1.48
C ALA A 23 -4.69 6.18 0.66
N THR A 24 -5.13 7.43 0.81
CA THR A 24 -4.52 8.60 0.15
C THR A 24 -3.12 8.87 0.70
N GLU A 25 -2.95 8.77 2.01
CA GLU A 25 -1.64 8.94 2.66
C GLU A 25 -0.67 7.82 2.25
N LEU A 26 -1.14 6.57 2.21
CA LEU A 26 -0.40 5.42 1.72
C LEU A 26 0.01 5.59 0.25
N HIS A 27 -0.83 6.21 -0.58
CA HIS A 27 -0.45 6.50 -1.96
C HIS A 27 0.77 7.42 -2.04
N ALA A 28 0.79 8.48 -1.22
CA ALA A 28 1.86 9.47 -1.21
C ALA A 28 3.17 8.91 -0.61
N ARG A 29 3.07 8.02 0.38
CA ARG A 29 4.22 7.46 1.11
C ARG A 29 4.75 6.16 0.51
N GLY A 30 3.96 5.49 -0.32
CA GLY A 30 4.23 4.15 -0.82
C GLY A 30 3.59 3.09 0.08
N ILE A 31 2.92 2.13 -0.56
CA ILE A 31 2.21 1.05 0.12
C ILE A 31 3.18 -0.10 0.39
N ASP A 32 3.27 -0.53 1.65
CA ASP A 32 3.91 -1.79 2.00
C ASP A 32 2.94 -2.96 1.79
N VAL A 33 3.14 -3.69 0.69
CA VAL A 33 2.27 -4.83 0.33
C VAL A 33 2.40 -5.97 1.35
N GLN A 34 3.56 -6.18 1.97
CA GLN A 34 3.71 -7.25 2.96
C GLN A 34 2.93 -6.92 4.23
N ALA A 35 2.97 -5.66 4.67
CA ALA A 35 2.18 -5.22 5.83
C ALA A 35 0.66 -5.31 5.55
N ILE A 36 0.21 -4.93 4.35
CA ILE A 36 -1.18 -5.14 3.94
C ILE A 36 -1.54 -6.63 3.92
N GLU A 37 -0.73 -7.49 3.30
CA GLU A 37 -1.03 -8.92 3.21
C GLU A 37 -1.04 -9.58 4.59
N ALA A 38 -0.16 -9.18 5.50
CA ALA A 38 -0.15 -9.66 6.89
C ALA A 38 -1.40 -9.20 7.67
N ALA A 39 -1.79 -7.93 7.57
CA ALA A 39 -2.98 -7.40 8.22
C ALA A 39 -4.27 -8.01 7.63
N LEU A 40 -4.29 -8.25 6.31
CA LEU A 40 -5.40 -8.86 5.60
C LEU A 40 -5.54 -10.36 5.91
N ALA A 41 -4.43 -11.07 6.17
CA ALA A 41 -4.47 -12.47 6.57
C ALA A 41 -5.26 -12.70 7.88
N ALA A 42 -5.29 -11.71 8.77
CA ALA A 42 -6.12 -11.75 9.98
C ALA A 42 -7.62 -11.53 9.69
N GLN A 43 -7.96 -10.89 8.57
CA GLN A 43 -9.34 -10.56 8.17
C GLN A 43 -9.55 -10.67 6.65
N PRO A 44 -9.52 -11.89 6.09
CA PRO A 44 -9.53 -12.11 4.63
C PRO A 44 -10.78 -11.56 3.93
N GLN A 45 -11.90 -11.49 4.65
CA GLN A 45 -13.17 -10.97 4.14
C GLN A 45 -13.12 -9.50 3.72
N LEU A 46 -12.13 -8.74 4.20
CA LEU A 46 -11.97 -7.32 3.86
C LEU A 46 -11.25 -7.11 2.53
N GLU A 47 -10.80 -8.18 1.86
CA GLU A 47 -9.97 -8.08 0.65
C GLU A 47 -10.66 -7.29 -0.47
N GLU A 48 -11.91 -7.63 -0.78
CA GLU A 48 -12.67 -6.96 -1.84
C GLU A 48 -12.89 -5.48 -1.52
N GLN A 49 -13.25 -5.18 -0.28
CA GLN A 49 -13.48 -3.82 0.20
C GLN A 49 -12.19 -2.98 0.20
N LEU A 50 -11.06 -3.58 0.57
CA LEU A 50 -9.74 -2.97 0.49
C LEU A 50 -9.40 -2.59 -0.94
N TRP A 51 -9.55 -3.51 -1.90
CA TRP A 51 -9.23 -3.23 -3.30
C TRP A 51 -10.17 -2.20 -3.91
N ALA A 52 -11.46 -2.22 -3.55
CA ALA A 52 -12.40 -1.19 -3.97
C ALA A 52 -11.95 0.20 -3.46
N THR A 53 -11.62 0.31 -2.17
CA THR A 53 -11.17 1.56 -1.54
C THR A 53 -9.88 2.08 -2.16
N LEU A 54 -8.89 1.19 -2.38
CA LEU A 54 -7.65 1.56 -3.05
C LEU A 54 -7.89 2.02 -4.50
N ASN A 55 -8.82 1.39 -5.21
CA ASN A 55 -9.15 1.75 -6.60
C ASN A 55 -9.88 3.09 -6.72
N GLU A 56 -10.66 3.47 -5.70
CA GLU A 56 -11.29 4.80 -5.62
C GLU A 56 -10.27 5.92 -5.47
N VAL A 57 -9.24 5.71 -4.65
CA VAL A 57 -8.20 6.72 -4.38
C VAL A 57 -7.11 6.72 -5.45
N ILE A 58 -6.77 5.55 -5.95
CA ILE A 58 -5.74 5.34 -6.96
C ILE A 58 -6.33 4.40 -8.00
N PRO A 59 -6.66 4.85 -9.22
CA PRO A 59 -7.13 3.96 -10.28
C PRO A 59 -5.95 3.12 -10.81
N ILE A 60 -5.43 2.23 -9.96
CA ILE A 60 -4.30 1.36 -10.22
C ILE A 60 -4.77 -0.08 -10.09
N SER A 61 -4.52 -0.87 -11.14
CA SER A 61 -4.81 -2.30 -11.07
C SER A 61 -3.99 -2.97 -9.96
N ARG A 62 -4.59 -3.93 -9.25
CA ARG A 62 -3.94 -4.78 -8.24
C ARG A 62 -2.60 -5.37 -8.72
N ARG A 63 -2.51 -5.78 -10.00
CA ARG A 63 -1.26 -6.26 -10.64
C ARG A 63 -0.21 -5.16 -10.79
N ALA A 64 -0.62 -3.93 -11.11
CA ALA A 64 0.31 -2.80 -11.18
C ALA A 64 0.85 -2.42 -9.79
N LEU A 65 0.03 -2.51 -8.74
CA LEU A 65 0.50 -2.31 -7.37
C LEU A 65 1.52 -3.38 -6.96
N LYS A 66 1.23 -4.67 -7.17
CA LYS A 66 2.19 -5.76 -6.88
C LYS A 66 3.51 -5.60 -7.64
N ARG A 67 3.47 -5.21 -8.91
CA ARG A 67 4.70 -4.94 -9.70
C ARG A 67 5.48 -3.74 -9.18
N ARG A 68 4.81 -2.68 -8.73
CA ARG A 68 5.47 -1.52 -8.11
C ARG A 68 6.07 -1.88 -6.76
N ALA A 69 5.44 -2.73 -5.97
CA ALA A 69 6.00 -3.20 -4.71
C ALA A 69 7.27 -4.03 -4.92
N ILE A 70 7.29 -4.90 -5.94
CA ILE A 70 8.50 -5.64 -6.34
C ILE A 70 9.60 -4.65 -6.75
N ARG A 71 9.29 -3.69 -7.63
CA ARG A 71 10.28 -2.68 -8.04
C ARG A 71 10.72 -1.75 -6.92
N ALA A 72 9.85 -1.36 -6.01
CA ALA A 72 10.19 -0.51 -4.87
C ALA A 72 11.03 -1.28 -3.83
N ALA A 73 10.82 -2.58 -3.69
CA ALA A 73 11.71 -3.45 -2.93
C ALA A 73 13.08 -3.58 -3.61
N GLU A 74 13.11 -3.68 -4.95
CA GLU A 74 14.35 -3.69 -5.73
C GLU A 74 15.06 -2.31 -5.73
N GLU A 75 14.34 -1.19 -5.83
CA GLU A 75 14.87 0.18 -5.78
C GLU A 75 15.33 0.59 -4.37
N ARG A 76 14.76 0.00 -3.30
CA ARG A 76 15.31 0.13 -1.95
C ARG A 76 16.70 -0.50 -1.81
N ASP A 77 17.09 -1.43 -2.69
CA ASP A 77 18.46 -1.97 -2.78
C ASP A 77 19.40 -1.03 -3.57
N TRP A 78 18.86 -0.17 -4.44
CA TRP A 78 19.63 0.86 -5.17
C TRP A 78 19.67 2.23 -4.49
N GLY A 79 19.02 2.39 -3.33
CA GLY A 79 19.15 3.57 -2.47
C GLY A 79 20.56 3.77 -1.90
N ASN A 80 21.50 2.84 -2.14
CA ASN A 80 22.92 2.96 -1.82
C ASN A 80 23.81 3.11 -3.09
N TRP A 81 23.25 3.57 -4.21
CA TRP A 81 24.00 3.83 -5.45
C TRP A 81 23.84 5.27 -5.96
N GLU A 82 24.09 6.26 -5.10
CA GLU A 82 24.88 7.41 -5.54
C GLU A 82 26.35 6.98 -5.32
N GLU A 83 27.23 6.89 -6.30
CA GLU A 83 27.73 8.02 -7.08
C GLU A 83 28.60 7.46 -8.22
N GLY A 84 28.13 7.60 -9.45
CA GLY A 84 28.90 7.31 -10.67
C GLY A 84 28.66 8.36 -11.73
N ARG A 85 28.43 9.62 -11.33
CA ARG A 85 28.17 10.71 -12.26
C ARG A 85 29.49 11.37 -12.65
N ARG A 86 29.94 11.05 -13.88
CA ARG A 86 30.71 11.89 -14.82
C ARG A 86 31.68 12.92 -14.22
N ARG A 87 32.97 12.70 -14.48
CA ARG A 87 33.80 13.65 -15.23
C ARG A 87 34.64 12.91 -16.24
#